data_AF-A0A495R7P4-F1
#
_entry.id   AF-A0A495R7P4-F1
#
_cell.length_a   1.000
_cell.length_b   1.000
_cell.length_c   1.000
_cell.angle_alpha   90.00
_cell.angle_beta   90.00
_cell.angle_gamma   90.00
#
_symmetry.space_group_name_H-M   'P 1'
#
loop_
_entity.id
_entity.type
_entity.pdbx_description
1 polymer ?
#
loop_
_entity_poly.entity_id
_entity_poly.type
_entity_poly.pdbx_seq_one_letter_code
_entity_poly.pdbx_strand_id
1 'polypeptide(L)'
;MISAIFKSDSSGTDRMVGYARGEYSSSDSQEKIVETTEDDLAEVFDATSVDTLDGIDESISAAVDGPLTYHDFLVLDDGEISFDAEYVRENQE
;
A
#
# COMPACT_ATOMS: atom_id res chain seq x y z
N MET A 1 -4.32 7.30 -12.92
CA MET A 1 -4.31 8.04 -11.65
C MET A 1 -5.36 7.42 -10.74
N ILE A 2 -4.96 7.17 -9.50
CA ILE A 2 -5.78 6.61 -8.43
C ILE A 2 -5.61 7.48 -7.19
N SER A 3 -6.61 7.45 -6.31
CA SER A 3 -6.50 8.01 -4.97
C SER A 3 -6.22 6.86 -4.00
N ALA A 4 -5.00 6.79 -3.49
CA ALA A 4 -4.63 5.86 -2.44
C ALA A 4 -5.14 6.37 -1.09
N ILE A 5 -5.81 5.48 -0.35
CA ILE A 5 -6.49 5.80 0.90
C ILE A 5 -5.71 5.17 2.03
N PHE A 6 -5.13 5.99 2.89
CA PHE A 6 -4.36 5.57 4.06
C PHE A 6 -5.09 5.88 5.34
N LYS A 7 -4.94 5.01 6.34
CA LYS A 7 -5.47 5.20 7.68
C LYS A 7 -4.46 4.74 8.72
N SER A 8 -4.31 5.51 9.79
CA SER A 8 -3.44 5.14 10.90
C SER A 8 -3.96 3.87 11.59
N ASP A 9 -3.15 2.82 11.63
CA ASP A 9 -3.42 1.60 12.39
C ASP A 9 -3.21 1.84 13.90
N SER A 10 -3.56 0.85 14.72
CA SER A 10 -3.26 0.79 16.17
C SER A 10 -1.79 1.06 16.51
N SER A 11 -0.87 0.77 15.59
CA SER A 11 0.57 1.03 15.75
C SER A 11 0.98 2.48 15.45
N GLY A 12 0.05 3.30 14.91
CA GLY A 12 0.31 4.68 14.47
C GLY A 12 0.84 4.81 13.04
N THR A 13 1.06 3.68 12.35
CA THR A 13 1.50 3.65 10.94
C THR A 13 0.30 3.90 10.03
N ASP A 14 0.42 4.82 9.09
CA ASP A 14 -0.60 5.08 8.07
C ASP A 14 -0.53 4.02 6.98
N ARG A 15 -1.32 2.96 7.11
CA ARG A 15 -1.35 1.87 6.13
C ARG A 15 -2.41 2.12 5.07
N MET A 16 -2.13 1.74 3.83
CA MET A 16 -3.11 1.82 2.77
C MET A 16 -4.22 0.81 3.03
N VAL A 17 -5.45 1.32 3.16
CA VAL A 17 -6.66 0.51 3.42
C VAL A 17 -7.52 0.32 2.17
N GLY A 18 -7.18 1.03 1.09
CA GLY A 18 -7.86 0.90 -0.18
C GLY A 18 -7.45 1.96 -1.19
N TYR A 19 -8.16 1.99 -2.31
CA TYR A 19 -7.97 2.95 -3.37
C TYR A 19 -9.27 3.26 -4.10
N ALA A 20 -9.30 4.39 -4.78
CA ALA A 20 -10.35 4.76 -5.71
C ALA A 20 -9.75 5.10 -7.08
N ARG A 21 -10.47 4.74 -8.15
CA ARG A 21 -10.10 5.12 -9.52
C ARG A 21 -10.73 6.47 -9.86
N GLY A 22 -9.90 7.48 -10.10
CA GLY A 22 -10.33 8.85 -10.35
C GLY A 22 -10.37 9.71 -9.09
N GLU A 23 -11.06 10.85 -9.16
CA GLU A 23 -11.16 11.80 -8.03
C GLU A 23 -11.95 11.18 -6.87
N TYR A 24 -11.30 11.10 -5.71
CA TYR A 24 -11.91 10.67 -4.46
C TYR A 24 -11.62 11.68 -3.36
N SER A 25 -12.66 12.01 -2.60
CA SER A 25 -12.55 12.84 -1.42
C SER A 25 -13.27 12.14 -0.29
N SER A 26 -12.58 11.99 0.85
CA SER A 26 -13.22 11.55 2.07
C SER A 26 -13.61 12.73 2.96
N SER A 27 -14.65 12.54 3.77
CA SER A 27 -14.98 13.41 4.90
C SER A 27 -14.43 12.89 6.23
N ASP A 28 -13.82 11.70 6.23
CA ASP A 28 -13.20 11.11 7.40
C ASP A 28 -11.83 11.75 7.64
N SER A 29 -11.67 12.42 8.79
CA SER A 29 -10.42 13.14 9.10
C SER A 29 -9.25 12.22 9.45
N GLN A 30 -9.50 10.91 9.60
CA GLN A 30 -8.44 9.92 9.82
C GLN A 30 -7.93 9.33 8.50
N GLU A 31 -8.60 9.58 7.38
CA GLU A 31 -8.16 9.13 6.06
C GLU A 31 -7.23 10.18 5.44
N LYS A 32 -6.07 9.70 4.99
CA LYS A 32 -5.11 10.47 4.21
C LYS A 32 -5.20 10.01 2.76
N ILE A 33 -5.47 10.95 1.87
CA ILE A 33 -5.61 10.67 0.44
C ILE A 33 -4.35 11.14 -0.27
N VAL A 34 -3.71 10.23 -0.99
CA VAL A 34 -2.55 10.53 -1.82
C VAL A 34 -2.87 10.16 -3.26
N GLU A 35 -2.74 11.13 -4.16
CA GLU A 35 -2.90 10.89 -5.58
C GLU A 35 -1.64 10.21 -6.13
N THR A 36 -1.81 9.06 -6.75
CA THR A 36 -0.70 8.26 -7.28
C THR A 36 -1.14 7.49 -8.53
N THR A 37 -0.29 6.61 -9.05
CA THR A 37 -0.61 5.72 -10.17
C THR A 37 -0.27 4.27 -9.81
N GLU A 38 -0.83 3.32 -10.55
CA GLU A 38 -0.46 1.90 -10.39
C GLU A 38 1.04 1.70 -10.70
N ASP A 39 1.59 2.48 -11.62
CA ASP A 39 3.01 2.44 -12.01
C ASP A 39 3.92 2.93 -10.87
N ASP A 40 3.57 4.05 -10.22
CA ASP A 40 4.28 4.55 -9.03
C ASP A 40 4.26 3.51 -7.89
N LEU A 41 3.11 2.87 -7.65
CA LEU A 41 3.01 1.83 -6.64
C LEU A 41 3.86 0.60 -6.99
N ALA A 42 3.87 0.20 -8.27
CA ALA A 42 4.73 -0.88 -8.74
C ALA A 42 6.22 -0.55 -8.55
N GLU A 43 6.62 0.69 -8.79
CA GLU A 43 7.99 1.16 -8.55
C GLU A 43 8.38 1.07 -7.06
N VAL A 44 7.45 1.38 -6.14
CA VAL A 44 7.68 1.20 -4.69
C VAL A 44 7.95 -0.27 -4.34
N PHE A 45 7.21 -1.20 -4.96
CA PHE A 45 7.47 -2.63 -4.80
C PHE A 45 8.78 -3.07 -5.47
N ASP A 46 9.12 -2.55 -6.65
CA ASP A 46 10.36 -2.90 -7.36
C ASP A 46 11.61 -2.36 -6.66
N ALA A 47 11.49 -1.22 -5.99
CA ALA A 47 12.59 -0.58 -5.25
C ALA A 47 12.97 -1.31 -3.94
N THR A 48 12.16 -2.27 -3.49
CA THR A 48 12.46 -3.05 -2.29
C THR A 48 13.58 -4.06 -2.52
N SER A 49 14.26 -4.46 -1.44
CA SER A 49 15.28 -5.52 -1.49
C SER A 49 14.75 -6.90 -1.09
N VAL A 50 13.45 -7.02 -0.78
CA VAL A 50 12.83 -8.31 -0.45
C VAL A 50 12.39 -9.02 -1.72
N ASP A 51 12.45 -10.35 -1.74
CA ASP A 51 12.00 -11.15 -2.88
C ASP A 51 10.55 -11.63 -2.73
N THR A 52 10.05 -11.72 -1.50
CA THR A 52 8.75 -12.31 -1.15
C THR A 52 7.99 -11.46 -0.14
N LEU A 53 6.67 -11.46 -0.26
CA LEU A 53 5.73 -10.83 0.66
C LEU A 53 5.44 -11.76 1.84
N ASP A 54 5.65 -11.26 3.06
CA ASP A 54 5.46 -12.04 4.27
C ASP A 54 3.97 -12.26 4.57
N GLY A 55 3.63 -13.48 4.98
CA GLY A 55 2.26 -13.90 5.30
C GLY A 55 1.44 -14.50 4.15
N ILE A 56 1.86 -14.33 2.88
CA ILE A 56 1.15 -14.89 1.70
C ILE A 56 2.02 -15.68 0.73
N ASP A 57 3.33 -15.82 0.99
CA ASP A 57 4.28 -16.58 0.15
C ASP A 57 4.27 -16.16 -1.35
N GLU A 58 3.90 -14.91 -1.65
CA GLU A 58 3.90 -14.35 -3.00
C GLU A 58 5.19 -13.58 -3.28
N SER A 59 5.67 -13.58 -4.52
CA SER A 59 6.88 -12.86 -4.90
C SER A 59 6.60 -11.37 -5.10
N ILE A 60 7.60 -10.52 -4.86
CA ILE A 60 7.51 -9.07 -5.16
C ILE A 60 7.13 -8.82 -6.62
N SER A 61 7.59 -9.64 -7.57
CA SER A 61 7.20 -9.50 -8.97
C SER A 61 5.68 -9.58 -9.19
N ALA A 62 4.94 -10.33 -8.36
CA ALA A 62 3.48 -10.34 -8.43
C ALA A 62 2.88 -9.01 -7.95
N ALA A 63 3.50 -8.38 -6.95
CA ALA A 63 3.14 -7.05 -6.48
C ALA A 63 3.51 -5.94 -7.46
N VAL A 64 4.60 -6.08 -8.19
CA VAL A 64 4.95 -5.17 -9.28
C VAL A 64 3.93 -5.28 -10.43
N ASP A 65 3.47 -6.48 -10.78
CA ASP A 65 2.47 -6.69 -11.84
C ASP A 65 1.05 -6.23 -11.42
N GLY A 66 0.72 -6.35 -10.13
CA GLY A 66 -0.60 -6.03 -9.58
C GLY A 66 -0.56 -5.33 -8.22
N PRO A 67 0.01 -4.11 -8.11
CA PRO A 67 0.29 -3.47 -6.83
C PRO A 67 -0.94 -3.20 -5.98
N LEU A 68 -2.09 -2.99 -6.62
CA LEU A 68 -3.36 -2.76 -5.94
C LEU A 68 -3.87 -3.99 -5.17
N THR A 69 -3.47 -5.20 -5.55
CA THR A 69 -3.85 -6.44 -4.84
C THR A 69 -3.13 -6.56 -3.50
N TYR A 70 -1.95 -5.93 -3.40
CA TYR A 70 -1.05 -5.96 -2.25
C TYR A 70 -0.93 -4.59 -1.57
N HIS A 71 -1.93 -3.73 -1.79
CA HIS A 71 -1.94 -2.38 -1.24
C HIS A 71 -1.76 -2.37 0.28
N ASP A 72 -2.20 -3.41 0.99
CA ASP A 72 -2.01 -3.55 2.43
C ASP A 72 -0.53 -3.54 2.88
N PHE A 73 0.42 -3.85 2.00
CA PHE A 73 1.86 -3.73 2.30
C PHE A 73 2.40 -2.30 2.14
N LEU A 74 1.59 -1.35 1.67
CA LEU A 74 2.00 0.03 1.45
C LEU A 74 1.63 0.89 2.65
N VAL A 75 2.58 1.73 3.06
CA VAL A 75 2.42 2.69 4.14
C VAL A 75 2.77 4.09 3.67
N LEU A 76 2.22 5.09 4.32
CA LEU A 76 2.54 6.48 4.09
C LEU A 76 3.52 6.95 5.18
N ASP A 77 4.77 7.19 4.78
CA ASP A 77 5.82 7.72 5.66
C ASP A 77 6.23 9.12 5.18
N ASP A 78 6.15 10.11 6.06
CA ASP A 78 6.44 11.53 5.76
C ASP A 78 5.72 12.12 4.52
N GLY A 79 4.60 11.52 4.09
CA GLY A 79 3.85 11.93 2.89
C GLY A 79 4.26 11.23 1.60
N GLU A 80 5.20 10.29 1.66
CA GLU A 80 5.62 9.42 0.56
C GLU A 80 5.14 7.98 0.78
N ILE A 81 4.74 7.31 -0.30
CA ILE A 81 4.29 5.92 -0.24
C ILE A 81 5.52 5.02 -0.21
N SER A 82 5.61 4.16 0.80
CA SER A 82 6.72 3.24 1.02
C SER A 82 6.22 1.80 1.22
N PHE A 83 7.07 0.83 0.90
CA PHE A 83 6.81 -0.58 1.16
C PHE A 83 7.15 -0.93 2.62
N ASP A 84 6.20 -1.51 3.33
CA ASP A 84 6.39 -2.00 4.69
C ASP A 84 6.82 -3.46 4.70
N ALA A 85 8.13 -3.68 4.69
CA ALA A 85 8.74 -5.01 4.71
C ALA A 85 8.51 -5.77 6.02
N GLU A 86 8.16 -5.08 7.12
CA GLU A 86 7.87 -5.70 8.41
C GLU A 86 6.41 -6.11 8.55
N TYR A 87 5.55 -5.71 7.61
CA TYR A 87 4.17 -6.12 7.59
C TYR A 87 4.04 -7.59 7.24
N VAL A 88 3.36 -8.32 8.12
CA VAL A 88 2.92 -9.68 7.88
C VAL A 88 1.42 -9.64 7.65
N ARG A 89 0.99 -10.00 6.44
CA ARG A 89 -0.43 -10.13 6.16
C ARG A 89 -0.94 -11.35 6.90
N GLU A 90 -1.81 -11.16 7.90
CA GLU A 90 -2.47 -12.27 8.56
C GLU A 90 -3.30 -13.03 7.52
N ASN A 91 -2.83 -14.22 7.15
CA ASN A 91 -3.55 -15.12 6.26
C ASN A 91 -4.83 -15.50 6.99
N GLN A 92 -5.98 -14.95 6.58
CA GLN A 92 -7.26 -15.32 7.16
C GLN A 92 -7.54 -16.77 6.74
N GLU A 93 -7.20 -17.71 7.63
CA GLU A 93 -7.51 -19.14 7.52
C GLU A 93 -9.01 -19.43 7.35
#